data_AF-A0A2G9HBC8-F1
#
_entry.id   AF-A0A2G9HBC8-F1
#
_cell.length_a   1.000
_cell.length_b   1.000
_cell.length_c   1.000
_cell.angle_alpha   90.00
_cell.angle_beta   90.00
_cell.angle_gamma   90.00
#
_symmetry.space_group_name_H-M   'P 1'
#
loop_
_entity.id
_entity.type
_entity.pdbx_description
1 polymer ?
#
loop_
_entity_poly.entity_id
_entity_poly.type
_entity_poly.pdbx_seq_one_letter_code
_entity_poly.pdbx_strand_id
1 'polypeptide(L)'
;MVDQGLVDEEVFSFWLNRDPEAEVGGEIVFGGVDPKHYKGDHSYVPVTKKGYWQFEMGDFLVGDQSTGFCEGGCGAIVDSGTSLLTGPTTIVTQINHAIGAEGAVSAECKEIVSEYGEMLWDLLVSGVQPDQVCAQLGLCFSNGAQSVSSNIEMVVDKENAKGRVGENALCTACEMAVVWMKNQLNNEQVKEKVLEYVNQLCESIPSPGGESIIDCNAIPNMPNVTFTIGGKPYVLTPEQYILKVGEGPVAICISGFMALDVPPPKGPLWILGDVFMGVYHTVFDSGNLRLGFAEAA
;
A
#
# COMPACT_ATOMS: atom_id res chain seq x y z
N MET A 1 -23.71 -9.09 -21.15
CA MET A 1 -24.69 -9.76 -20.27
C MET A 1 -25.78 -8.78 -19.87
N VAL A 2 -25.44 -7.65 -19.24
CA VAL A 2 -26.38 -6.56 -18.88
C VAL A 2 -27.20 -6.10 -20.10
N ASP A 3 -26.56 -5.61 -21.17
CA ASP A 3 -27.26 -5.14 -22.39
C ASP A 3 -28.13 -6.20 -23.08
N GLN A 4 -27.85 -7.48 -22.84
CA GLN A 4 -28.58 -8.60 -23.41
C GLN A 4 -29.70 -9.10 -22.48
N GLY A 5 -29.88 -8.50 -21.29
CA GLY A 5 -30.88 -8.92 -20.31
C GLY A 5 -30.64 -10.32 -19.75
N LEU A 6 -29.38 -10.75 -19.63
CA LEU A 6 -29.00 -12.08 -19.15
C LEU A 6 -28.74 -12.14 -17.64
N VAL A 7 -28.88 -11.02 -16.93
CA VAL A 7 -28.67 -10.90 -15.48
C VAL A 7 -29.84 -10.15 -14.88
N ASP A 8 -30.28 -10.56 -13.69
CA ASP A 8 -31.43 -9.97 -13.01
C ASP A 8 -31.07 -8.60 -12.38
N GLU A 9 -29.85 -8.49 -11.85
CA GLU A 9 -29.31 -7.27 -11.27
C GLU A 9 -28.02 -6.83 -11.99
N GLU A 10 -27.73 -5.53 -12.03
CA GLU A 10 -26.49 -5.00 -12.61
C GLU A 10 -25.30 -5.08 -11.64
N VAL A 11 -25.16 -6.24 -10.98
CA VAL A 11 -24.11 -6.52 -10.00
C VAL A 11 -23.40 -7.83 -10.33
N PHE A 12 -22.18 -7.98 -9.84
CA PHE A 12 -21.53 -9.29 -9.72
C PHE A 12 -20.72 -9.34 -8.43
N SER A 13 -20.49 -10.54 -7.90
CA SER A 13 -19.79 -10.70 -6.63
C SER A 13 -18.80 -11.85 -6.64
N PHE A 14 -17.82 -11.74 -5.75
CA PHE A 14 -16.79 -12.75 -5.52
C PHE A 14 -16.80 -13.21 -4.08
N TRP A 15 -16.73 -14.53 -3.92
CA TRP A 15 -16.29 -15.21 -2.72
C TRP A 15 -15.06 -16.05 -3.08
N LEU A 16 -13.95 -15.81 -2.40
CA LEU A 16 -12.70 -16.55 -2.61
C LEU A 16 -12.43 -17.35 -1.34
N ASN A 17 -12.45 -18.68 -1.46
CA ASN A 17 -12.19 -19.54 -0.32
C ASN A 17 -10.68 -19.54 0.00
N ARG A 18 -10.35 -19.26 1.25
CA ARG A 18 -8.96 -19.18 1.74
C ARG A 18 -8.45 -20.50 2.30
N ASP A 19 -9.31 -21.52 2.43
CA ASP A 19 -8.91 -22.87 2.83
C ASP A 19 -8.29 -23.62 1.63
N PRO A 20 -6.96 -23.88 1.63
CA PRO A 20 -6.31 -24.57 0.52
C PRO A 20 -6.75 -26.03 0.36
N GLU A 21 -7.36 -26.63 1.40
CA GLU A 21 -7.82 -28.02 1.39
C GLU A 21 -9.28 -28.16 0.94
N ALA A 22 -9.99 -27.06 0.73
CA ALA A 22 -11.39 -27.09 0.35
C ALA A 22 -11.58 -27.51 -1.11
N GLU A 23 -12.61 -28.34 -1.39
CA GLU A 23 -12.95 -28.75 -2.76
C GLU A 23 -13.39 -27.57 -3.65
N VAL A 24 -13.99 -26.54 -3.03
CA VAL A 24 -14.47 -25.34 -3.73
C VAL A 24 -13.58 -24.16 -3.34
N GLY A 25 -12.76 -23.70 -4.29
CA GLY A 25 -11.83 -22.57 -4.10
C GLY A 25 -12.49 -21.18 -4.15
N GLY A 26 -13.73 -21.07 -4.60
CA GLY A 26 -14.45 -19.80 -4.66
C GLY A 26 -15.66 -19.86 -5.60
N GLU A 27 -16.40 -18.76 -5.67
CA GLU A 27 -17.55 -18.56 -6.53
C GLU A 27 -17.57 -17.11 -7.06
N ILE A 28 -17.93 -16.97 -8.34
CA ILE A 28 -18.33 -15.70 -8.94
C ILE A 28 -19.80 -15.77 -9.33
N VAL A 29 -20.57 -14.76 -8.92
CA VAL A 29 -21.99 -14.65 -9.26
C VAL A 29 -22.18 -13.44 -10.16
N PHE A 30 -22.70 -13.64 -11.37
CA PHE A 30 -23.15 -12.56 -12.24
C PHE A 30 -24.66 -12.38 -12.07
N GLY A 31 -25.10 -11.14 -11.80
CA GLY A 31 -26.52 -10.81 -11.67
C GLY A 31 -27.11 -10.98 -10.28
N GLY A 32 -26.28 -11.11 -9.24
CA GLY A 32 -26.75 -11.25 -7.87
C GLY A 32 -25.61 -11.45 -6.87
N VAL A 33 -25.97 -11.88 -5.66
CA VAL A 33 -25.08 -12.18 -4.54
C VAL A 33 -25.59 -13.40 -3.79
N ASP A 34 -24.76 -14.42 -3.51
CA ASP A 34 -25.17 -15.57 -2.69
C ASP A 34 -25.04 -15.23 -1.18
N PRO A 35 -26.15 -15.18 -0.42
CA PRO A 35 -26.14 -14.89 1.03
C PRO A 35 -25.40 -15.93 1.88
N LYS A 36 -25.04 -17.09 1.34
CA LYS A 36 -24.25 -18.09 2.07
C LYS A 36 -22.77 -17.75 2.19
N HIS A 37 -22.28 -16.82 1.36
CA HIS A 37 -20.85 -16.53 1.23
C HIS A 37 -20.38 -15.30 2.01
N TYR A 38 -21.26 -14.67 2.79
CA TYR A 38 -20.90 -13.55 3.65
C TYR A 38 -21.72 -13.51 4.94
N LYS A 39 -21.21 -12.76 5.92
CA LYS A 39 -21.85 -12.48 7.20
C LYS A 39 -22.16 -10.99 7.33
N GLY A 40 -23.31 -10.67 7.91
CA GLY A 40 -23.75 -9.29 8.11
C GLY A 40 -24.11 -8.57 6.81
N ASP A 41 -24.05 -7.24 6.82
CA ASP A 41 -24.40 -6.40 5.67
C ASP A 41 -23.16 -5.86 4.95
N HIS A 42 -23.21 -5.76 3.62
CA HIS A 42 -22.17 -5.06 2.87
C HIS A 42 -22.16 -3.57 3.19
N SER A 43 -20.96 -3.04 3.40
CA SER A 43 -20.75 -1.60 3.43
C SER A 43 -20.27 -1.14 2.07
N TYR A 44 -20.94 -0.13 1.52
CA TYR A 44 -20.69 0.32 0.16
C TYR A 44 -19.91 1.64 0.10
N VAL A 45 -18.98 1.72 -0.85
CA VAL A 45 -18.23 2.93 -1.22
C VAL A 45 -18.39 3.24 -2.71
N PRO A 46 -18.53 4.51 -3.10
CA PRO A 46 -18.72 4.87 -4.50
C PRO A 46 -17.43 4.68 -5.31
N VAL A 47 -17.59 4.32 -6.59
CA VAL A 47 -16.48 4.32 -7.55
C VAL A 47 -16.08 5.76 -7.86
N THR A 48 -14.79 6.08 -7.68
CA THR A 48 -14.28 7.45 -7.86
C THR A 48 -13.79 7.71 -9.28
N LYS A 49 -13.35 6.66 -9.99
CA LYS A 49 -12.79 6.77 -11.33
C LYS A 49 -13.23 5.63 -12.26
N LYS A 50 -14.15 5.94 -13.18
CA LYS A 50 -14.57 4.99 -14.22
C LYS A 50 -13.39 4.53 -15.08
N GLY A 51 -13.33 3.22 -15.34
CA GLY A 51 -12.20 2.54 -15.99
C GLY A 51 -11.50 1.55 -15.04
N TYR A 52 -11.58 1.81 -13.73
CA TYR A 52 -11.17 0.89 -12.69
C TYR A 52 -12.30 0.74 -11.65
N TRP A 53 -12.29 -0.35 -10.91
CA TRP A 53 -13.06 -0.49 -9.67
C TRP A 53 -12.30 0.20 -8.54
N GLN A 54 -12.13 1.52 -8.70
CA GLN A 54 -11.39 2.37 -7.78
C GLN A 54 -12.33 3.10 -6.82
N PHE A 55 -11.97 3.20 -5.55
CA PHE A 55 -12.66 3.97 -4.52
C PHE A 55 -11.68 4.79 -3.67
N GLU A 56 -12.20 5.76 -2.91
CA GLU A 56 -11.41 6.49 -1.90
C GLU A 56 -11.26 5.62 -0.64
N MET A 57 -10.02 5.41 -0.24
CA MET A 57 -9.62 4.73 0.98
C MET A 57 -9.09 5.77 1.97
N GLY A 58 -9.40 5.58 3.24
CA GLY A 58 -8.80 6.34 4.33
C GLY A 58 -7.41 5.83 4.68
N ASP A 59 -7.07 5.95 5.96
CA ASP A 59 -5.77 5.58 6.47
C ASP A 59 -5.53 4.06 6.50
N PHE A 60 -4.25 3.68 6.50
CA PHE A 60 -3.78 2.32 6.68
C PHE A 60 -2.96 2.22 7.97
N LEU A 61 -3.33 1.27 8.83
CA LEU A 61 -2.74 1.09 10.15
C LEU A 61 -1.96 -0.22 10.23
N VAL A 62 -0.84 -0.18 10.94
CA VAL A 62 -0.07 -1.36 11.36
C VAL A 62 -0.20 -1.49 12.87
N GLY A 63 -0.86 -2.55 13.33
CA GLY A 63 -1.41 -2.64 14.67
C GLY A 63 -2.45 -1.52 14.86
N ASP A 64 -2.29 -0.76 15.94
CA ASP A 64 -3.13 0.40 16.25
C ASP A 64 -2.51 1.74 15.81
N GLN A 65 -1.40 1.70 15.07
CA GLN A 65 -0.65 2.90 14.67
C GLN A 65 -0.89 3.25 13.20
N SER A 66 -1.19 4.52 12.93
CA SER A 66 -1.18 5.07 11.57
C SER A 66 0.18 4.90 10.92
N THR A 67 0.20 4.76 9.59
CA THR A 67 1.43 4.82 8.80
C THR A 67 1.78 6.24 8.34
N GLY A 68 0.92 7.23 8.64
CA GLY A 68 1.09 8.65 8.33
C GLY A 68 0.94 9.02 6.84
N PHE A 69 1.01 8.04 5.94
CA PHE A 69 1.04 8.27 4.50
C PHE A 69 -0.36 8.40 3.87
N CYS A 70 -1.32 7.57 4.29
CA CYS A 70 -2.69 7.59 3.77
C CYS A 70 -3.68 8.38 4.66
N GLU A 71 -3.22 9.16 5.65
CA GLU A 71 -4.08 9.99 6.51
C GLU A 71 -4.93 10.99 5.70
N GLY A 72 -4.36 11.53 4.62
CA GLY A 72 -5.04 12.43 3.68
C GLY A 72 -5.95 11.73 2.67
N GLY A 73 -6.05 10.40 2.75
CA GLY A 73 -6.72 9.55 1.78
C GLY A 73 -5.78 8.99 0.72
N CYS A 74 -6.06 7.77 0.30
CA CYS A 74 -5.41 7.07 -0.80
C CYS A 74 -6.47 6.50 -1.73
N GLY A 75 -6.16 6.31 -3.01
CA GLY A 75 -7.02 5.51 -3.87
C GLY A 75 -6.83 4.02 -3.57
N ALA A 76 -7.85 3.20 -3.79
CA ALA A 76 -7.72 1.74 -3.79
C ALA A 76 -8.50 1.14 -4.95
N ILE A 77 -7.93 0.13 -5.61
CA ILE A 77 -8.57 -0.68 -6.65
C ILE A 77 -8.80 -2.08 -6.09
N VAL A 78 -9.99 -2.64 -6.30
CA VAL A 78 -10.22 -4.07 -6.11
C VAL A 78 -9.88 -4.81 -7.40
N ASP A 79 -8.99 -5.79 -7.30
CA ASP A 79 -8.50 -6.53 -8.47
C ASP A 79 -8.37 -8.04 -8.18
N SER A 80 -9.38 -8.80 -8.58
CA SER A 80 -9.37 -10.28 -8.50
C SER A 80 -8.34 -10.93 -9.43
N GLY A 81 -7.65 -10.17 -10.28
CA GLY A 81 -6.54 -10.64 -11.11
C GLY A 81 -5.19 -10.60 -10.40
N THR A 82 -5.15 -10.07 -9.18
CA THR A 82 -3.93 -9.92 -8.37
C THR A 82 -4.09 -10.69 -7.07
N SER A 83 -3.11 -11.52 -6.70
CA SER A 83 -3.19 -12.27 -5.44
C SER A 83 -2.76 -11.46 -4.21
N LEU A 84 -1.71 -10.63 -4.34
CA LEU A 84 -1.12 -9.87 -3.23
C LEU A 84 -1.85 -8.54 -2.98
N LEU A 85 -1.62 -7.96 -1.81
CA LEU A 85 -1.90 -6.55 -1.53
C LEU A 85 -0.75 -5.73 -2.09
N THR A 86 -1.05 -4.75 -2.94
CA THR A 86 -0.01 -3.87 -3.49
C THR A 86 -0.23 -2.46 -2.99
N GLY A 87 0.80 -1.81 -2.46
CA GLY A 87 0.69 -0.46 -1.89
C GLY A 87 1.97 0.36 -2.01
N PRO A 88 1.94 1.62 -1.56
CA PRO A 88 3.09 2.52 -1.60
C PRO A 88 4.29 1.95 -0.84
N THR A 89 5.50 2.10 -1.41
CA THR A 89 6.74 1.61 -0.80
C THR A 89 6.91 2.14 0.62
N THR A 90 6.57 3.42 0.86
CA THR A 90 6.62 4.06 2.18
C THR A 90 5.82 3.32 3.26
N ILE A 91 4.71 2.69 2.89
CA ILE A 91 3.88 1.90 3.81
C ILE A 91 4.39 0.47 3.89
N VAL A 92 4.66 -0.17 2.76
CA VAL A 92 5.11 -1.57 2.72
C VAL A 92 6.43 -1.77 3.47
N THR A 93 7.34 -0.79 3.46
CA THR A 93 8.55 -0.81 4.30
C THR A 93 8.22 -0.86 5.80
N GLN A 94 7.25 -0.06 6.26
CA GLN A 94 6.82 -0.08 7.68
C GLN A 94 6.19 -1.44 8.04
N ILE A 95 5.42 -2.03 7.13
CA ILE A 95 4.86 -3.38 7.29
C ILE A 95 5.98 -4.41 7.40
N ASN A 96 6.90 -4.43 6.43
CA ASN A 96 8.03 -5.37 6.40
C ASN A 96 8.84 -5.31 7.69
N HIS A 97 9.14 -4.12 8.18
CA HIS A 97 9.82 -3.93 9.46
C HIS A 97 9.00 -4.51 10.63
N ALA A 98 7.70 -4.21 10.70
CA ALA A 98 6.84 -4.65 11.80
C ALA A 98 6.59 -6.17 11.85
N ILE A 99 6.64 -6.84 10.68
CA ILE A 99 6.46 -8.30 10.59
C ILE A 99 7.78 -9.07 10.55
N GLY A 100 8.92 -8.37 10.59
CA GLY A 100 10.24 -8.99 10.49
C GLY A 100 10.53 -9.63 9.12
N ALA A 101 10.02 -9.04 8.05
CA ALA A 101 10.29 -9.50 6.69
C ALA A 101 11.69 -9.10 6.23
N GLU A 102 12.32 -9.98 5.46
CA GLU A 102 13.57 -9.69 4.79
C GLU A 102 13.36 -8.57 3.75
N GLY A 103 14.13 -7.49 3.88
CA GLY A 103 14.15 -6.37 2.96
C GLY A 103 15.51 -6.21 2.26
N ALA A 104 15.56 -5.27 1.32
CA ALA A 104 16.78 -4.78 0.71
C ALA A 104 17.28 -3.55 1.48
N VAL A 105 18.59 -3.48 1.68
CA VAL A 105 19.23 -2.27 2.23
C VAL A 105 19.32 -1.21 1.14
N SER A 106 18.70 -0.04 1.35
CA SER A 106 18.85 1.11 0.46
C SER A 106 20.00 2.00 0.91
N ALA A 107 21.01 2.14 0.06
CA ALA A 107 22.15 3.01 0.31
C ALA A 107 21.72 4.49 0.35
N GLU A 108 20.82 4.89 -0.54
CA GLU A 108 20.26 6.23 -0.64
C GLU A 108 19.48 6.60 0.63
N CYS A 109 18.66 5.67 1.14
CA CYS A 109 17.95 5.86 2.40
C CYS A 109 18.92 6.03 3.58
N LYS A 110 19.94 5.15 3.66
CA LYS A 110 20.97 5.25 4.71
C LYS A 110 21.73 6.58 4.64
N GLU A 111 22.06 7.05 3.43
CA GLU A 111 22.71 8.35 3.22
C GLU A 111 21.83 9.52 3.68
N ILE A 112 20.54 9.51 3.33
CA ILE A 112 19.58 10.52 3.81
C ILE A 112 19.54 10.56 5.34
N VAL A 113 19.47 9.39 6.00
CA VAL A 113 19.41 9.34 7.46
C VAL A 113 20.73 9.79 8.09
N SER A 114 21.88 9.39 7.54
CA SER A 114 23.18 9.73 8.12
C SER A 114 23.60 11.19 7.90
N GLU A 115 23.37 11.73 6.71
CA GLU A 115 23.85 13.07 6.33
C GLU A 115 22.80 14.15 6.59
N TYR A 116 21.51 13.84 6.42
CA TYR A 116 20.42 14.82 6.51
C TYR A 116 19.50 14.61 7.70
N GLY A 117 19.62 13.49 8.44
CA GLY A 117 18.68 13.12 9.50
C GLY A 117 18.45 14.19 10.56
N GLU A 118 19.50 14.85 11.05
CA GLU A 118 19.36 15.93 12.03
C GLU A 118 18.62 17.15 11.44
N MET A 119 18.92 17.52 10.20
CA MET A 119 18.26 18.65 9.54
C MET A 119 16.79 18.35 9.24
N LEU A 120 16.47 17.12 8.82
CA LEU A 120 15.09 16.66 8.63
C LEU A 120 14.30 16.78 9.92
N TRP A 121 14.86 16.29 11.03
CA TRP A 121 14.28 16.41 12.35
C TRP A 121 14.03 17.87 12.76
N ASP A 122 15.06 18.71 12.65
CA ASP A 122 14.99 20.11 13.07
C ASP A 122 13.93 20.89 12.27
N LEU A 123 13.83 20.64 10.95
CA LEU A 123 12.80 21.25 10.10
C LEU A 123 11.39 20.79 10.51
N LEU A 124 11.20 19.48 10.75
CA LEU A 124 9.91 18.92 11.17
C LEU A 124 9.45 19.47 12.52
N VAL A 125 10.33 19.51 13.52
CA VAL A 125 10.02 20.05 14.85
C VAL A 125 9.82 21.57 14.82
N SER A 126 10.44 22.26 13.86
CA SER A 126 10.20 23.70 13.61
C SER A 126 8.86 23.99 12.91
N GLY A 127 8.07 22.95 12.58
CA GLY A 127 6.75 23.09 11.97
C GLY A 127 6.75 23.27 10.46
N VAL A 128 7.87 22.96 9.78
CA VAL A 128 7.92 22.93 8.30
C VAL A 128 7.00 21.82 7.81
N GLN A 129 6.22 22.11 6.76
CA GLN A 129 5.31 21.12 6.19
C GLN A 129 6.10 19.97 5.53
N PRO A 130 5.71 18.70 5.73
CA PRO A 130 6.44 17.53 5.25
C PRO A 130 6.78 17.57 3.75
N ASP A 131 5.85 18.03 2.92
CA ASP A 131 6.00 18.16 1.47
C ASP A 131 7.05 19.20 1.03
N GLN A 132 7.48 20.07 1.95
CA GLN A 132 8.45 21.14 1.69
C GLN A 132 9.84 20.83 2.22
N VAL A 133 9.98 19.87 3.15
CA VAL A 133 11.24 19.60 3.86
C VAL A 133 12.36 19.25 2.88
N CYS A 134 12.13 18.26 2.00
CA CYS A 134 13.15 17.80 1.04
C CYS A 134 13.50 18.85 -0.01
N ALA A 135 12.55 19.73 -0.37
CA ALA A 135 12.81 20.83 -1.27
C ALA A 135 13.66 21.93 -0.62
N GLN A 136 13.43 22.24 0.65
CA GLN A 136 14.23 23.22 1.40
C GLN A 136 15.68 22.78 1.60
N LEU A 137 15.91 21.47 1.73
CA LEU A 137 17.26 20.88 1.80
C LEU A 137 17.94 20.76 0.42
N GLY A 138 17.26 21.12 -0.67
CA GLY A 138 17.78 21.01 -2.03
C GLY A 138 17.91 19.57 -2.54
N LEU A 139 17.30 18.61 -1.84
CA LEU A 139 17.25 17.19 -2.23
C LEU A 139 16.20 16.93 -3.31
N CYS A 140 15.12 17.72 -3.29
CA CYS A 140 14.06 17.66 -4.29
C CYS A 140 13.91 19.00 -4.99
N PHE A 141 14.08 19.02 -6.31
CA PHE A 141 13.75 20.21 -7.10
C PHE A 141 12.28 20.12 -7.51
N SER A 142 11.46 21.04 -7.02
CA SER A 142 10.09 21.17 -7.51
C SER A 142 10.16 21.35 -9.04
N ASN A 143 9.57 20.42 -9.80
CA ASN A 143 9.27 20.65 -11.21
C ASN A 143 8.17 21.71 -11.31
N GLY A 144 8.50 22.95 -10.93
CA GLY A 144 7.70 24.15 -11.04
C GLY A 144 7.63 24.63 -12.48
N ALA A 145 7.16 23.75 -13.37
CA ALA A 145 6.55 24.06 -14.66
C ALA A 145 6.13 22.72 -15.29
N GLN A 146 4.88 22.31 -15.10
CA GLN A 146 4.18 21.68 -16.21
C GLN A 146 4.02 22.73 -17.30
N SER A 147 5.10 22.96 -18.05
CA SER A 147 4.95 23.50 -19.39
C SER A 147 4.15 22.44 -20.15
N VAL A 148 2.97 22.84 -20.62
CA VAL A 148 2.31 22.17 -21.71
C VAL A 148 3.28 22.25 -22.89
N SER A 149 4.11 21.23 -23.06
CA SER A 149 4.99 21.10 -24.22
C SER A 149 4.72 19.76 -24.87
N SER A 150 3.80 19.82 -25.83
CA SER A 150 3.75 18.90 -26.95
C SER A 150 5.13 18.76 -27.61
N ASN A 151 5.72 17.57 -27.55
CA ASN A 151 6.66 17.00 -28.52
C ASN A 151 7.89 17.82 -28.98
N ILE A 152 8.67 18.43 -28.07
CA ILE A 152 10.01 18.92 -28.46
C ILE A 152 11.07 18.46 -27.46
N GLU A 153 11.99 17.62 -27.93
CA GLU A 153 13.20 17.17 -27.24
C GLU A 153 14.35 18.13 -27.55
N MET A 154 15.04 18.67 -26.55
CA MET A 154 16.23 19.52 -26.75
C MET A 154 17.52 18.71 -26.63
N VAL A 155 18.44 18.92 -27.57
CA VAL A 155 19.68 18.15 -27.76
C VAL A 155 20.66 18.27 -26.56
N VAL A 156 20.47 19.24 -25.68
CA VAL A 156 21.32 19.48 -24.50
C VAL A 156 20.94 18.60 -23.28
N ASP A 157 19.76 17.96 -23.28
CA ASP A 157 19.36 17.05 -22.20
C ASP A 157 20.11 15.70 -22.24
N LYS A 158 20.80 15.38 -23.34
CA LYS A 158 21.53 14.11 -23.47
C LYS A 158 22.81 14.04 -22.65
N GLU A 159 23.40 15.17 -22.25
CA GLU A 159 24.64 15.16 -21.47
C GLU A 159 24.38 15.14 -19.95
N ASN A 160 23.22 15.62 -19.48
CA ASN A 160 22.84 15.60 -18.05
C ASN A 160 22.01 14.37 -17.63
N ALA A 161 21.68 13.46 -18.54
CA ALA A 161 20.90 12.25 -18.23
C ALA A 161 21.60 11.26 -17.27
N LYS A 162 22.92 11.38 -17.08
CA LYS A 162 23.67 10.56 -16.10
C LYS A 162 23.60 11.08 -14.66
N GLY A 163 23.22 12.35 -14.43
CA GLY A 163 23.11 12.95 -13.09
C GLY A 163 21.70 12.87 -12.47
N ARG A 164 20.65 12.79 -13.30
CA ARG A 164 19.25 12.86 -12.84
C ARG A 164 18.70 11.60 -12.17
N VAL A 165 19.31 10.44 -12.41
CA VAL A 165 18.81 9.16 -11.85
C VAL A 165 19.10 9.07 -10.35
N GLY A 166 20.25 9.58 -9.89
CA GLY A 166 20.64 9.62 -8.48
C GLY A 166 19.92 10.71 -7.67
N GLU A 167 19.71 11.89 -8.27
CA GLU A 167 18.95 12.99 -7.63
C GLU A 167 17.49 12.59 -7.35
N ASN A 168 16.86 11.87 -8.28
CA ASN A 168 15.50 11.37 -8.06
C ASN A 168 15.44 10.30 -6.96
N ALA A 169 16.43 9.43 -6.85
CA ALA A 169 16.45 8.38 -5.83
C ALA A 169 16.65 8.95 -4.41
N LEU A 170 17.55 9.93 -4.25
CA LEU A 170 17.74 10.66 -2.99
C LEU A 170 16.52 11.49 -2.62
N CYS A 171 15.86 12.11 -3.60
CA CYS A 171 14.61 12.82 -3.37
C CYS A 171 13.52 11.87 -2.83
N THR A 172 13.27 10.74 -3.50
CA THR A 172 12.30 9.74 -3.02
C THR A 172 12.67 9.21 -1.63
N ALA A 173 13.94 8.90 -1.39
CA ALA A 173 14.41 8.45 -0.08
C ALA A 173 14.18 9.52 1.01
N CYS A 174 14.39 10.80 0.69
CA CYS A 174 14.08 11.90 1.58
C CYS A 174 12.59 11.99 1.88
N GLU A 175 11.72 11.97 0.86
CA GLU A 175 10.27 12.05 1.05
C GLU A 175 9.75 10.92 1.93
N MET A 176 10.25 9.69 1.74
CA MET A 176 9.94 8.55 2.61
C MET A 176 10.43 8.78 4.05
N ALA A 177 11.68 9.20 4.23
CA ALA A 177 12.25 9.46 5.54
C ALA A 177 11.47 10.54 6.31
N VAL A 178 11.04 11.60 5.63
CA VAL A 178 10.22 12.67 6.20
C VAL A 178 8.87 12.12 6.69
N VAL A 179 8.20 11.27 5.90
CA VAL A 179 6.94 10.64 6.31
C VAL A 179 7.16 9.77 7.56
N TRP A 180 8.19 8.92 7.56
CA TRP A 180 8.48 8.05 8.70
C TRP A 180 8.85 8.83 9.96
N MET A 181 9.69 9.87 9.84
CA MET A 181 10.06 10.74 10.96
C MET A 181 8.84 11.46 11.53
N LYS A 182 8.02 12.06 10.66
CA LYS A 182 6.79 12.75 11.07
C LYS A 182 5.81 11.81 11.75
N ASN A 183 5.64 10.59 11.21
CA ASN A 183 4.76 9.61 11.81
C ASN A 183 5.26 9.16 13.19
N GLN A 184 6.58 8.94 13.33
CA GLN A 184 7.17 8.58 14.63
C GLN A 184 7.13 9.72 15.64
N LEU A 185 7.19 10.99 15.23
CA LEU A 185 7.01 12.13 16.12
C LEU A 185 5.67 12.12 16.88
N ASN A 186 4.64 11.47 16.32
CA ASN A 186 3.34 11.30 16.98
C ASN A 186 3.40 10.29 18.14
N ASN A 187 4.36 9.36 18.13
CA ASN A 187 4.47 8.26 19.09
C ASN A 187 5.68 8.39 20.04
N GLU A 188 6.81 8.89 19.54
CA GLU A 188 8.10 8.99 20.25
C GLU A 188 8.78 10.32 19.87
N GLN A 189 8.97 11.20 20.85
CA GLN A 189 9.55 12.55 20.64
C GLN A 189 11.05 12.62 20.94
N VAL A 190 11.72 11.47 21.04
CA VAL A 190 13.16 11.39 21.28
C VAL A 190 13.88 11.24 19.94
N LYS A 191 14.59 12.31 19.52
CA LYS A 191 15.30 12.40 18.23
C LYS A 191 16.08 11.14 17.90
N GLU A 192 16.92 10.68 18.83
CA GLU A 192 17.81 9.54 18.61
C GLU A 192 17.04 8.25 18.30
N LYS A 193 15.90 8.03 18.96
CA LYS A 193 15.05 6.86 18.72
C LYS A 193 14.34 6.95 17.38
N VAL A 194 13.89 8.14 16.99
CA VAL A 194 13.25 8.35 15.69
C VAL A 194 14.24 8.13 14.55
N LEU A 195 15.46 8.69 14.65
CA LEU A 195 16.50 8.47 13.66
C LEU A 195 16.91 6.99 13.58
N GLU A 196 17.01 6.30 14.72
CA GLU A 196 17.32 4.87 14.76
C GLU A 196 16.20 4.04 14.09
N TYR A 197 14.93 4.35 14.36
CA TYR A 197 13.81 3.66 13.72
C TYR A 197 13.82 3.87 12.20
N VAL A 198 13.98 5.11 11.74
CA VAL A 198 14.05 5.43 10.30
C VAL A 198 15.25 4.74 9.65
N ASN A 199 16.38 4.68 10.35
CA ASN A 199 17.56 3.93 9.92
C ASN A 199 17.24 2.43 9.76
N GLN A 200 16.49 1.82 10.67
CA GLN A 200 16.06 0.42 10.56
C GLN A 200 15.11 0.21 9.37
N LEU A 201 14.21 1.15 9.07
CA LEU A 201 13.36 1.07 7.88
C LEU A 201 14.16 1.06 6.58
N CYS A 202 15.31 1.72 6.52
CA CYS A 202 16.21 1.64 5.36
C CYS A 202 16.77 0.24 5.09
N GLU A 203 16.64 -0.70 6.03
CA GLU A 203 17.02 -2.13 5.88
C GLU A 203 15.81 -3.02 5.53
N SER A 204 14.60 -2.49 5.66
CA SER A 204 13.33 -3.19 5.42
C SER A 204 12.66 -2.78 4.10
N ILE A 205 13.38 -2.08 3.21
CA ILE A 205 12.84 -1.67 1.91
C ILE A 205 12.43 -2.92 1.12
N PRO A 206 11.24 -2.98 0.53
CA PRO A 206 10.79 -4.12 -0.26
C PRO A 206 11.78 -4.49 -1.37
N SER A 207 12.06 -5.79 -1.50
CA SER A 207 12.96 -6.31 -2.54
C SER A 207 12.41 -6.02 -3.94
N PRO A 208 13.25 -5.68 -4.94
CA PRO A 208 12.82 -5.51 -6.33
C PRO A 208 12.18 -6.76 -6.94
N GLY A 209 12.44 -7.94 -6.37
CA GLY A 209 11.82 -9.21 -6.75
C GLY A 209 10.40 -9.42 -6.21
N GLY A 210 9.86 -8.47 -5.44
CA GLY A 210 8.48 -8.45 -4.95
C GLY A 210 8.23 -9.30 -3.70
N GLU A 211 8.85 -10.47 -3.60
CA GLU A 211 8.64 -11.38 -2.47
C GLU A 211 9.51 -10.98 -1.26
N SER A 212 8.87 -10.82 -0.09
CA SER A 212 9.57 -10.61 1.19
C SER A 212 9.36 -11.83 2.08
N ILE A 213 10.44 -12.57 2.34
CA ILE A 213 10.42 -13.79 3.17
C ILE A 213 10.31 -13.40 4.65
N ILE A 214 9.54 -14.15 5.42
CA ILE A 214 9.42 -13.99 6.88
C ILE A 214 9.63 -15.32 7.61
N ASP A 215 9.99 -15.26 8.89
CA ASP A 215 9.98 -16.43 9.76
C ASP A 215 8.53 -16.85 10.08
N CYS A 216 8.13 -18.03 9.62
CA CYS A 216 6.82 -18.61 9.90
C CYS A 216 6.48 -18.70 11.39
N ASN A 217 7.48 -18.84 12.27
CA ASN A 217 7.26 -18.94 13.71
C ASN A 217 6.93 -17.58 14.36
N ALA A 218 7.21 -16.47 13.66
CA ALA A 218 6.93 -15.13 14.14
C ALA A 218 5.47 -14.70 13.93
N ILE A 219 4.70 -15.40 13.07
CA ILE A 219 3.32 -15.06 12.70
C ILE A 219 2.43 -14.71 13.92
N PRO A 220 2.39 -15.49 15.01
CA PRO A 220 1.52 -15.20 16.15
C PRO A 220 1.85 -13.90 16.89
N ASN A 221 3.04 -13.33 16.68
CA ASN A 221 3.50 -12.09 17.31
C ASN A 221 3.38 -10.87 16.38
N MET A 222 2.96 -11.06 15.13
CA MET A 222 2.83 -9.98 14.16
C MET A 222 1.59 -9.14 14.44
N PRO A 223 1.61 -7.84 14.10
CA PRO A 223 0.45 -7.00 14.29
C PRO A 223 -0.63 -7.26 13.23
N ASN A 224 -1.90 -7.14 13.61
CA ASN A 224 -2.95 -6.99 12.61
C ASN A 224 -2.69 -5.73 11.77
N VAL A 225 -3.16 -5.71 10.53
CA VAL A 225 -3.21 -4.48 9.73
C VAL A 225 -4.65 -4.05 9.51
N THR A 226 -4.88 -2.76 9.29
CA THR A 226 -6.24 -2.24 9.09
C THR A 226 -6.31 -1.27 7.93
N PHE A 227 -7.20 -1.56 6.98
CA PHE A 227 -7.64 -0.61 5.95
C PHE A 227 -8.85 0.17 6.46
N THR A 228 -8.84 1.50 6.33
CA THR A 228 -10.04 2.31 6.61
C THR A 228 -10.81 2.54 5.33
N ILE A 229 -12.02 1.96 5.20
CA ILE A 229 -12.84 2.05 3.98
C ILE A 229 -14.22 2.56 4.35
N GLY A 230 -14.65 3.69 3.78
CA GLY A 230 -15.94 4.30 4.10
C GLY A 230 -16.11 4.64 5.59
N GLY A 231 -15.01 4.95 6.29
CA GLY A 231 -14.97 5.20 7.73
C GLY A 231 -15.08 3.96 8.61
N LYS A 232 -15.06 2.75 8.04
CA LYS A 232 -15.07 1.48 8.77
C LYS A 232 -13.69 0.80 8.72
N PRO A 233 -13.26 0.13 9.81
CA PRO A 233 -12.03 -0.64 9.81
C PRO A 233 -12.23 -2.02 9.17
N TYR A 234 -11.31 -2.38 8.27
CA TYR A 234 -11.19 -3.70 7.65
C TYR A 234 -9.85 -4.30 8.06
N VAL A 235 -9.91 -5.18 9.06
CA VAL A 235 -8.74 -5.74 9.74
C VAL A 235 -8.34 -7.07 9.10
N LEU A 236 -7.05 -7.22 8.79
CA LEU A 236 -6.46 -8.50 8.41
C LEU A 236 -5.52 -8.99 9.53
N THR A 237 -5.69 -10.25 9.93
CA THR A 237 -4.78 -10.89 10.89
C THR A 237 -3.52 -11.40 10.20
N PRO A 238 -2.43 -11.67 10.96
CA PRO A 238 -1.22 -12.28 10.42
C PRO A 238 -1.46 -13.53 9.58
N GLU A 239 -2.36 -14.41 10.01
CA GLU A 239 -2.70 -15.64 9.29
C GLU A 239 -3.39 -15.37 7.94
N GLN A 240 -4.01 -14.21 7.78
CA GLN A 240 -4.74 -13.85 6.58
C GLN A 240 -3.84 -13.17 5.55
N TYR A 241 -2.93 -12.29 5.98
CA TYR A 241 -2.05 -11.55 5.08
C TYR A 241 -0.68 -12.19 4.86
N ILE A 242 -0.31 -13.25 5.60
CA ILE A 242 0.89 -14.06 5.31
C ILE A 242 0.53 -15.26 4.45
N LEU A 243 1.29 -15.48 3.39
CA LEU A 243 1.16 -16.64 2.51
C LEU A 243 2.15 -17.73 2.91
N LYS A 244 1.65 -18.95 3.12
CA LYS A 244 2.47 -20.14 3.36
C LYS A 244 2.57 -20.94 2.07
N VAL A 245 3.78 -21.06 1.53
CA VAL A 245 4.07 -21.83 0.32
C VAL A 245 4.77 -23.13 0.70
N GLY A 246 4.20 -24.26 0.29
CA GLY A 246 4.68 -25.60 0.66
C GLY A 246 4.06 -26.13 1.96
N GLU A 247 4.43 -27.36 2.32
CA GLU A 247 3.83 -28.10 3.43
C GLU A 247 4.85 -28.49 4.51
N GLY A 248 4.38 -28.57 5.75
CA GLY A 248 5.16 -29.07 6.87
C GLY A 248 6.41 -28.22 7.18
N PRO A 249 7.53 -28.84 7.58
CA PRO A 249 8.71 -28.13 8.08
C PRO A 249 9.52 -27.39 6.99
N VAL A 250 9.15 -27.54 5.72
CA VAL A 250 9.78 -26.84 4.58
C VAL A 250 8.93 -25.69 4.04
N ALA A 251 7.80 -25.38 4.70
CA ALA A 251 6.95 -24.27 4.32
C ALA A 251 7.72 -22.94 4.42
N ILE A 252 7.62 -22.13 3.37
CA ILE A 252 8.18 -20.78 3.31
C ILE A 252 7.02 -19.81 3.52
N CYS A 253 7.22 -18.83 4.41
CA CYS A 253 6.25 -17.79 4.64
C CYS A 253 6.67 -16.51 3.91
N ILE A 254 5.75 -15.96 3.14
CA ILE A 254 5.95 -14.77 2.32
C ILE A 254 4.94 -13.72 2.76
N SER A 255 5.39 -12.47 2.86
CA SER A 255 4.52 -11.32 3.04
C SER A 255 3.49 -11.24 1.91
N GLY A 256 2.21 -11.09 2.25
CA GLY A 256 1.15 -10.83 1.27
C GLY A 256 1.17 -9.41 0.69
N PHE A 257 2.20 -8.62 1.01
CA PHE A 257 2.35 -7.24 0.55
C PHE A 257 3.46 -7.10 -0.49
N MET A 258 3.19 -6.27 -1.49
CA MET A 258 4.11 -5.88 -2.54
C MET A 258 4.13 -4.37 -2.68
N ALA A 259 5.30 -3.81 -3.00
CA ALA A 259 5.45 -2.37 -3.21
C ALA A 259 5.21 -1.97 -4.66
N LEU A 260 4.44 -0.92 -4.86
CA LEU A 260 4.28 -0.24 -6.14
C LEU A 260 3.96 1.24 -5.91
N ASP A 261 4.86 2.11 -6.33
CA ASP A 261 4.64 3.55 -6.27
C ASP A 261 3.95 4.04 -7.55
N VAL A 262 2.68 4.43 -7.42
CA VAL A 262 1.90 5.05 -8.50
C VAL A 262 1.89 6.57 -8.29
N PRO A 263 2.53 7.36 -9.17
CA PRO A 263 2.61 8.81 -8.97
C PRO A 263 1.26 9.51 -9.22
N PRO A 264 1.07 10.72 -8.65
CA PRO A 264 -0.04 11.59 -9.02
C PRO A 264 -0.09 11.86 -10.54
N PRO A 265 -1.28 12.05 -11.14
CA PRO A 265 -2.61 12.15 -10.52
C PRO A 265 -3.33 10.79 -10.40
N LYS A 266 -2.64 9.66 -10.61
CA LYS A 266 -3.26 8.32 -10.57
C LYS A 266 -3.17 7.67 -9.19
N GLY A 267 -2.13 7.99 -8.42
CA GLY A 267 -1.98 7.55 -7.02
C GLY A 267 -1.80 8.72 -6.05
N PRO A 268 -1.43 8.43 -4.79
CA PRO A 268 -1.08 7.10 -4.28
C PRO A 268 -2.26 6.11 -4.32
N LEU A 269 -1.95 4.85 -4.58
CA LEU A 269 -2.96 3.82 -4.83
C LEU A 269 -2.61 2.50 -4.16
N TRP A 270 -3.63 1.82 -3.64
CA TRP A 270 -3.59 0.41 -3.26
C TRP A 270 -4.26 -0.47 -4.31
N ILE A 271 -3.79 -1.72 -4.42
CA ILE A 271 -4.48 -2.80 -5.14
C ILE A 271 -4.81 -3.86 -4.10
N LEU A 272 -6.11 -4.09 -3.92
CA LEU A 272 -6.67 -5.06 -2.99
C LEU A 272 -7.03 -6.33 -3.76
N GLY A 273 -6.10 -7.29 -3.71
CA GLY A 273 -6.21 -8.59 -4.38
C GLY A 273 -6.87 -9.68 -3.54
N ASP A 274 -6.57 -10.94 -3.89
CA ASP A 274 -7.13 -12.15 -3.27
C ASP A 274 -6.94 -12.19 -1.74
N VAL A 275 -5.82 -11.68 -1.23
CA VAL A 275 -5.58 -11.59 0.23
C VAL A 275 -6.68 -10.80 0.94
N PHE A 276 -7.13 -9.68 0.37
CA PHE A 276 -8.24 -8.90 0.93
C PHE A 276 -9.59 -9.55 0.58
N MET A 277 -9.80 -9.88 -0.70
CA MET A 277 -11.07 -10.37 -1.23
C MET A 277 -11.47 -11.75 -0.67
N GLY A 278 -10.52 -12.56 -0.21
CA GLY A 278 -10.81 -13.82 0.45
C GLY A 278 -11.21 -13.70 1.92
N VAL A 279 -10.89 -12.57 2.57
CA VAL A 279 -11.42 -12.26 3.92
C VAL A 279 -12.73 -11.49 3.82
N TYR A 280 -12.86 -10.65 2.80
CA TYR A 280 -14.02 -9.80 2.58
C TYR A 280 -14.70 -10.11 1.25
N HIS A 281 -15.87 -10.74 1.33
CA HIS A 281 -16.76 -10.93 0.19
C HIS A 281 -17.00 -9.57 -0.49
N THR A 282 -16.78 -9.53 -1.80
CA THR A 282 -16.79 -8.28 -2.55
C THR A 282 -17.89 -8.26 -3.62
N VAL A 283 -18.71 -7.21 -3.60
CA VAL A 283 -19.76 -6.93 -4.58
C VAL A 283 -19.31 -5.77 -5.46
N PHE A 284 -19.41 -5.95 -6.76
CA PHE A 284 -19.19 -4.96 -7.80
C PHE A 284 -20.55 -4.54 -8.35
N ASP A 285 -21.07 -3.41 -7.88
CA ASP A 285 -22.38 -2.88 -8.27
C ASP A 285 -22.21 -1.89 -9.43
N SER A 286 -22.36 -2.38 -10.65
CA SER A 286 -22.15 -1.60 -11.87
C SER A 286 -23.29 -0.63 -12.16
N GLY A 287 -24.52 -0.97 -11.74
CA GLY A 287 -25.70 -0.11 -11.90
C GLY A 287 -25.61 1.15 -11.03
N ASN A 288 -25.11 1.02 -9.80
CA ASN A 288 -24.96 2.16 -8.88
C ASN A 288 -23.53 2.70 -8.79
N LEU A 289 -22.58 2.09 -9.51
CA LEU A 289 -21.16 2.44 -9.55
C LEU A 289 -20.56 2.50 -8.14
N ARG A 290 -20.62 1.38 -7.42
CA ARG A 290 -20.10 1.26 -6.05
C ARG A 290 -19.54 -0.15 -5.80
N LEU A 291 -18.72 -0.26 -4.78
CA LEU A 291 -18.16 -1.51 -4.29
C LEU A 291 -18.70 -1.79 -2.90
N GLY A 292 -19.06 -3.04 -2.63
CA GLY A 292 -19.60 -3.49 -1.35
C GLY A 292 -18.73 -4.56 -0.70
N PHE A 293 -18.44 -4.42 0.59
CA PHE A 293 -17.60 -5.37 1.33
C PHE A 293 -18.33 -5.88 2.58
N ALA A 294 -18.32 -7.18 2.78
CA ALA A 294 -18.81 -7.88 3.99
C ALA A 294 -17.81 -8.97 4.40
N GLU A 295 -17.83 -9.40 5.65
CA GLU A 295 -17.00 -10.53 6.11
C GLU A 295 -17.38 -11.80 5.33
N ALA A 296 -16.41 -12.53 4.78
CA ALA A 296 -16.66 -13.79 4.10
C ALA A 296 -17.14 -14.87 5.10
N ALA A 297 -17.98 -15.79 4.62
CA ALA A 297 -18.55 -16.86 5.44
C ALA A 297 -17.52 -17.94 5.82
#